data_AF-A0A4V2KAU7-F1
#
_entry.id   AF-A0A4V2KAU7-F1
#
_cell.length_a   1.000
_cell.length_b   1.000
_cell.length_c   1.000
_cell.angle_alpha   90.00
_cell.angle_beta   90.00
_cell.angle_gamma   90.00
#
_symmetry.space_group_name_H-M   'P 1'
#
loop_
_entity.id
_entity.type
_entity.pdbx_description
1 polymer ?
#
loop_
_entity_poly.entity_id
_entity_poly.type
_entity_poly.pdbx_seq_one_letter_code
_entity_poly.pdbx_strand_id
1 'polypeptide(L)'
;LVRVLPAQRVADHRSGAKNDRNDALAILRAGRDQAIHAVPVKSVEALAMQAVHRVRQGYMRRRTALGNQMRGLLLEHGLAIPQGATALAERVNRILEDATLPLPELLRELLADLQAEWAFLGSRILQQTKRLEQSARKDKTASRLMTVRGIGPIIATALVAKQVEPQRFPNARQFAAYIGLVPDQHSSGQKIRLGKMSKRGDGYLRSLMIEGSHAVLRMLKPDSEEADDRRLKRWMQRHGRKGAAIRLANRNLRIAWVLLQSNDVYRRDPQARQEAEMTE
;
A
#
# COMPACT_ATOMS: atom_id res chain seq x y z
N LEU A 1 -14.18 -25.25 -16.47
CA LEU A 1 -13.42 -24.04 -16.06
C LEU A 1 -13.69 -23.75 -14.59
N VAL A 2 -12.65 -23.68 -13.75
CA VAL A 2 -12.78 -23.37 -12.31
C VAL A 2 -13.01 -21.87 -12.13
N ARG A 3 -14.08 -21.47 -11.41
CA ARG A 3 -14.35 -20.06 -11.05
C ARG A 3 -13.98 -19.82 -9.59
N VAL A 4 -13.15 -18.82 -9.32
CA VAL A 4 -12.83 -18.37 -7.96
C VAL A 4 -13.72 -17.18 -7.61
N LEU A 5 -14.56 -17.30 -6.58
CA LEU A 5 -15.43 -16.21 -6.13
C LEU A 5 -14.80 -15.41 -4.99
N PRO A 6 -15.02 -14.08 -4.91
CA PRO A 6 -14.57 -13.29 -3.77
C PRO A 6 -15.24 -13.74 -2.47
N ALA A 7 -14.45 -14.19 -1.48
CA ALA A 7 -14.98 -14.73 -0.22
C ALA A 7 -15.94 -13.78 0.53
N GLN A 8 -15.67 -12.47 0.49
CA GLN A 8 -16.57 -11.47 1.10
C GLN A 8 -17.95 -11.45 0.44
N ARG A 9 -18.02 -11.60 -0.89
CA ARG A 9 -19.29 -11.65 -1.63
C ARG A 9 -20.02 -12.97 -1.39
N VAL A 10 -19.28 -14.08 -1.30
CA VAL A 10 -19.85 -15.38 -0.90
C VAL A 10 -20.48 -15.29 0.50
N ALA A 11 -19.83 -14.61 1.44
CA ALA A 11 -20.34 -14.44 2.80
C ALA A 11 -21.68 -13.69 2.84
N ASP A 12 -21.91 -12.73 1.93
CA ASP A 12 -23.19 -12.01 1.81
C ASP A 12 -24.38 -12.94 1.46
N HIS A 13 -24.12 -14.13 0.88
CA HIS A 13 -25.15 -15.11 0.50
C HIS A 13 -25.36 -16.23 1.53
N ARG A 14 -24.62 -16.22 2.65
CA ARG A 14 -24.77 -17.24 3.70
C ARG A 14 -26.04 -16.98 4.51
N SER A 15 -26.88 -18.00 4.65
CA SER A 15 -28.02 -18.00 5.56
C SER A 15 -27.69 -18.82 6.80
N GLY A 16 -27.87 -18.23 7.99
CA GLY A 16 -27.63 -18.90 9.27
C GLY A 16 -26.16 -18.95 9.70
N ALA A 17 -25.89 -19.75 10.72
CA ALA A 17 -24.56 -19.90 11.33
C ALA A 17 -23.55 -20.55 10.36
N LYS A 18 -22.27 -20.32 10.62
CA LYS A 18 -21.18 -20.92 9.83
C LYS A 18 -21.09 -22.42 10.09
N ASN A 19 -21.28 -23.22 9.05
CA ASN A 19 -21.03 -24.65 8.99
C ASN A 19 -20.81 -25.06 7.53
N ASP A 20 -20.28 -26.26 7.28
CA ASP A 20 -19.91 -26.71 5.94
C ASP A 20 -21.10 -26.72 4.96
N ARG A 21 -22.29 -27.10 5.44
CA ARG A 21 -23.53 -27.10 4.64
C ARG A 21 -23.90 -25.69 4.17
N ASN A 22 -23.90 -24.72 5.08
CA ASN A 22 -24.26 -23.33 4.80
C ASN A 22 -23.19 -22.64 3.96
N ASP A 23 -21.91 -22.95 4.16
CA ASP A 23 -20.81 -22.43 3.35
C ASP A 23 -20.88 -22.98 1.92
N ALA A 24 -21.15 -24.28 1.73
CA ALA A 24 -21.38 -24.87 0.40
C ALA A 24 -22.59 -24.24 -0.31
N LEU A 25 -23.71 -24.06 0.39
CA LEU A 25 -24.90 -23.41 -0.15
C LEU A 25 -24.64 -21.94 -0.51
N ALA A 26 -23.88 -21.21 0.31
CA ALA A 26 -23.47 -19.83 0.01
C ALA A 26 -22.62 -19.74 -1.26
N ILE A 27 -21.68 -20.66 -1.45
CA ILE A 27 -20.86 -20.75 -2.68
C ILE A 27 -21.75 -21.00 -3.90
N LEU A 28 -22.70 -21.94 -3.82
CA LEU A 28 -23.62 -22.25 -4.93
C LEU A 28 -24.51 -21.05 -5.27
N ARG A 29 -25.04 -20.35 -4.27
CA ARG A 29 -25.85 -19.13 -4.46
C ARG A 29 -25.04 -18.00 -5.09
N ALA A 30 -23.86 -17.70 -4.52
CA ALA A 30 -22.95 -16.70 -5.06
C ALA A 30 -22.48 -17.03 -6.48
N GLY A 31 -22.35 -18.32 -6.81
CA GLY A 31 -21.98 -18.78 -8.15
C GLY A 31 -23.02 -18.48 -9.23
N ARG A 32 -24.30 -18.34 -8.82
CA ARG A 32 -25.43 -17.96 -9.70
C ARG A 32 -25.61 -16.45 -9.82
N ASP A 33 -25.07 -15.66 -8.90
CA ASP A 33 -25.13 -14.19 -8.96
C ASP A 33 -24.19 -13.67 -10.07
N GLN A 34 -24.78 -13.17 -11.15
CA GLN A 34 -24.07 -12.61 -12.30
C GLN A 34 -23.36 -11.29 -11.97
N ALA A 35 -23.76 -10.59 -10.89
CA ALA A 35 -23.05 -9.40 -10.43
C ALA A 35 -21.72 -9.75 -9.74
N ILE A 36 -21.53 -11.00 -9.30
CA ILE A 36 -20.26 -11.45 -8.71
C ILE A 36 -19.27 -11.81 -9.83
N HIS A 37 -18.35 -10.88 -10.04
CA HIS A 37 -17.23 -11.07 -10.96
C HIS A 37 -16.19 -11.99 -10.33
N ALA A 38 -15.85 -13.08 -11.04
CA ALA A 38 -14.83 -14.01 -10.60
C ALA A 38 -13.47 -13.32 -10.41
N VAL A 39 -12.65 -13.85 -9.52
CA VAL A 39 -11.25 -13.47 -9.35
C VAL A 39 -10.44 -14.28 -10.36
N PRO A 40 -9.60 -13.66 -11.20
CA PRO A 40 -8.75 -14.41 -12.12
C PRO A 40 -7.82 -15.33 -11.34
N VAL A 41 -7.67 -16.55 -11.86
CA VAL A 41 -6.65 -17.49 -11.40
C VAL A 41 -5.31 -16.92 -11.82
N LYS A 42 -4.42 -16.73 -10.84
CA LYS A 42 -3.12 -16.09 -11.10
C LYS A 42 -2.13 -17.11 -11.60
N SER A 43 -1.21 -16.67 -12.46
CA SER A 43 -0.07 -17.49 -12.86
C SER A 43 0.84 -17.80 -11.66
N VAL A 44 1.62 -18.87 -11.76
CA VAL A 44 2.55 -19.30 -10.71
C VAL A 44 3.56 -18.19 -10.39
N GLU A 45 4.02 -17.47 -11.41
CA GLU A 45 4.96 -16.36 -11.29
C GLU A 45 4.35 -15.19 -10.53
N ALA A 46 3.08 -14.86 -10.80
CA ALA A 46 2.38 -13.81 -10.06
C ALA A 46 2.11 -14.19 -8.61
N LEU A 47 1.80 -15.46 -8.33
CA LEU A 47 1.68 -15.97 -6.96
C LEU A 47 3.03 -15.89 -6.23
N ALA A 48 4.13 -16.26 -6.88
CA ALA A 48 5.48 -16.14 -6.33
C ALA A 48 5.83 -14.67 -6.05
N MET A 49 5.53 -13.75 -6.97
CA MET A 49 5.74 -12.31 -6.77
C MET A 49 4.93 -11.79 -5.57
N GLN A 50 3.67 -12.19 -5.43
CA GLN A 50 2.88 -11.85 -4.24
C GLN A 50 3.48 -12.41 -2.96
N ALA A 51 4.06 -13.61 -2.99
CA ALA A 51 4.74 -14.19 -1.84
C ALA A 51 5.95 -13.33 -1.43
N VAL A 52 6.75 -12.82 -2.38
CA VAL A 52 7.85 -11.88 -2.09
C VAL A 52 7.34 -10.63 -1.36
N HIS A 53 6.24 -10.03 -1.83
CA HIS A 53 5.61 -8.89 -1.17
C HIS A 53 5.15 -9.21 0.26
N ARG A 54 4.48 -10.36 0.46
CA ARG A 54 3.99 -10.80 1.78
C ARG A 54 5.14 -11.06 2.76
N VAL A 55 6.19 -11.74 2.31
CA VAL A 55 7.38 -12.02 3.11
C VAL A 55 8.07 -10.71 3.50
N ARG A 56 8.27 -9.79 2.55
CA ARG A 56 8.83 -8.45 2.82
C ARG A 56 7.98 -7.69 3.84
N GLN A 57 6.66 -7.70 3.69
CA GLN A 57 5.74 -7.06 4.63
C GLN A 57 5.82 -7.70 6.02
N GLY A 58 5.94 -9.03 6.11
CA GLY A 58 6.13 -9.76 7.36
C GLY A 58 7.42 -9.38 8.08
N TYR A 59 8.53 -9.26 7.36
CA TYR A 59 9.79 -8.76 7.93
C TYR A 59 9.67 -7.32 8.43
N MET A 60 9.01 -6.44 7.68
CA MET A 60 8.79 -5.06 8.13
C MET A 60 7.98 -5.00 9.42
N ARG A 61 6.91 -5.77 9.54
CA ARG A 61 6.08 -5.81 10.76
C ARG A 61 6.88 -6.31 11.97
N ARG A 62 7.61 -7.41 11.83
CA ARG A 62 8.46 -7.96 12.90
C ARG A 62 9.55 -6.96 13.32
N ARG A 63 10.24 -6.35 12.35
CA ARG A 63 11.25 -5.33 12.62
C ARG A 63 10.68 -4.12 13.38
N THR A 64 9.49 -3.66 13.02
CA THR A 64 8.81 -2.60 13.78
C THR A 64 8.45 -3.06 15.20
N ALA A 65 7.96 -4.30 15.36
CA ALA A 65 7.62 -4.85 16.67
C ALA A 65 8.86 -4.93 17.59
N LEU A 66 9.97 -5.50 17.12
CA LEU A 66 11.24 -5.52 17.85
C LEU A 66 11.72 -4.11 18.21
N GLY A 67 11.60 -3.17 17.27
CA GLY A 67 11.96 -1.78 17.53
C GLY A 67 11.07 -1.11 18.59
N ASN A 68 9.80 -1.48 18.69
CA ASN A 68 8.92 -0.99 19.75
C ASN A 68 9.19 -1.69 21.08
N GLN A 69 9.52 -2.98 21.05
CA GLN A 69 9.91 -3.76 22.23
C GLN A 69 11.17 -3.19 22.88
N MET A 70 12.24 -2.95 22.11
CA MET A 70 13.46 -2.30 22.63
C MET A 70 13.18 -0.92 23.22
N ARG A 71 12.31 -0.11 22.59
CA ARG A 71 11.90 1.19 23.14
C ARG A 71 11.13 1.06 24.46
N GLY A 72 10.24 0.07 24.56
CA GLY A 72 9.47 -0.18 25.78
C GLY A 72 10.37 -0.55 26.94
N LEU A 73 11.25 -1.54 26.74
CA LEU A 73 12.23 -1.97 27.74
C LEU A 73 13.13 -0.83 28.20
N LEU A 74 13.67 -0.04 27.26
CA LEU A 74 14.53 1.10 27.62
C LEU A 74 13.76 2.21 28.34
N LEU A 75 12.49 2.41 28.02
CA LEU A 75 11.65 3.40 28.69
C LEU A 75 11.40 3.06 30.17
N GLU A 76 11.29 1.77 30.52
CA GLU A 76 11.18 1.30 31.92
C GLU A 76 12.40 1.69 32.76
N HIS A 77 13.55 1.89 32.12
CA HIS A 77 14.79 2.37 32.75
C HIS A 77 15.06 3.87 32.52
N GLY A 78 14.04 4.65 32.13
CA GLY A 78 14.15 6.10 31.95
C GLY A 78 14.87 6.53 30.66
N LEU A 79 15.19 5.60 29.76
CA LEU A 79 15.91 5.87 28.51
C LEU A 79 14.94 5.98 27.33
N ALA A 80 14.39 7.18 27.13
CA ALA A 80 13.51 7.44 26.00
C ALA A 80 14.28 7.51 24.67
N ILE A 81 13.84 6.74 23.66
CA ILE A 81 14.39 6.79 22.31
C ILE A 81 13.36 7.41 21.35
N PRO A 82 13.74 8.40 20.52
CA PRO A 82 12.88 8.94 19.49
C PRO A 82 12.33 7.89 18.51
N GLN A 83 11.18 8.20 17.91
CA GLN A 83 10.63 7.37 16.84
C GLN A 83 11.52 7.42 15.59
N GLY A 84 11.61 6.29 14.88
CA GLY A 84 12.39 6.16 13.64
C GLY A 84 13.45 5.08 13.70
N ALA A 85 13.72 4.43 12.56
CA ALA A 85 14.68 3.34 12.48
C ALA A 85 16.13 3.81 12.70
N THR A 86 16.49 4.99 12.18
CA THR A 86 17.84 5.57 12.32
C THR A 86 18.12 5.92 13.78
N ALA A 87 17.22 6.68 14.42
CA ALA A 87 17.36 7.05 15.82
C ALA A 87 17.45 5.83 16.74
N LEU A 88 16.65 4.78 16.45
CA LEU A 88 16.73 3.52 17.20
C LEU A 88 18.09 2.84 17.05
N ALA A 89 18.57 2.66 15.82
CA ALA A 89 19.85 2.00 15.57
C ALA A 89 21.01 2.73 16.24
N GLU A 90 21.07 4.06 16.09
CA GLU A 90 22.13 4.87 16.68
C GLU A 90 22.06 4.89 18.22
N ARG A 91 20.87 5.05 18.80
CA ARG A 91 20.74 5.21 20.24
C ARG A 91 20.90 3.90 21.00
N VAL A 92 20.42 2.77 20.45
CA VAL A 92 20.62 1.45 21.07
C VAL A 92 22.10 1.07 21.05
N ASN A 93 22.82 1.27 19.93
CA ASN A 93 24.27 1.06 19.88
C ASN A 93 25.00 1.84 20.99
N ARG A 94 24.74 3.15 21.10
CA ARG A 94 25.38 3.99 22.12
C ARG A 94 25.07 3.53 23.55
N ILE A 95 23.82 3.10 23.80
CA ILE A 95 23.43 2.60 25.13
C ILE A 95 24.17 1.31 25.49
N LEU A 96 24.34 0.40 24.54
CA LEU A 96 25.06 -0.85 24.76
C LEU A 96 26.57 -0.61 24.97
N GLU A 97 27.15 0.37 24.28
CA GLU A 97 28.56 0.76 24.41
C GLU A 97 28.86 1.56 25.70
N ASP A 98 27.86 2.25 26.25
CA ASP A 98 28.04 3.09 27.44
C ASP A 98 27.89 2.28 28.73
N ALA A 99 29.02 1.84 29.28
CA ALA A 99 29.10 1.12 30.55
C ALA A 99 28.73 1.97 31.78
N THR A 100 28.61 3.29 31.65
CA THR A 100 28.25 4.18 32.78
C THR A 100 26.76 4.18 33.08
N LEU A 101 25.92 3.74 32.13
CA LEU A 101 24.48 3.64 32.34
C LEU A 101 24.14 2.52 33.34
N PRO A 102 23.26 2.79 34.34
CA PRO A 102 22.87 1.82 35.36
C PRO A 102 21.85 0.81 34.80
N LEU A 103 22.19 0.15 33.70
CA LEU A 103 21.41 -0.93 33.10
C LEU A 103 21.93 -2.27 33.61
N PRO A 104 21.06 -3.17 34.11
CA PRO A 104 21.45 -4.53 34.47
C PRO A 104 22.09 -5.26 33.30
N GLU A 105 23.11 -6.08 33.54
CA GLU A 105 23.83 -6.81 32.49
C GLU A 105 22.89 -7.70 31.66
N LEU A 106 21.97 -8.41 32.33
CA LEU A 106 20.93 -9.20 31.67
C LEU A 106 20.12 -8.39 30.64
N LEU A 107 19.81 -7.12 30.94
CA LEU A 107 19.08 -6.27 30.01
C LEU A 107 19.95 -5.86 28.81
N ARG A 108 21.25 -5.61 29.03
CA ARG A 108 22.19 -5.32 27.94
C ARG A 108 22.29 -6.48 26.97
N GLU A 109 22.40 -7.70 27.48
CA GLU A 109 22.40 -8.94 26.68
C GLU A 109 21.10 -9.08 25.86
N LEU A 110 19.93 -8.95 26.50
CA LEU A 110 18.64 -9.02 25.82
C LEU A 110 18.48 -7.95 24.73
N LEU A 111 18.93 -6.72 24.99
CA LEU A 111 18.88 -5.63 24.01
C LEU A 111 19.82 -5.88 22.83
N ALA A 112 21.01 -6.46 23.08
CA ALA A 112 21.95 -6.84 22.03
C ALA A 112 21.35 -7.91 21.10
N ASP A 113 20.70 -8.94 21.65
CA ASP A 113 20.02 -9.97 20.87
C ASP A 113 18.88 -9.40 20.02
N LEU A 114 18.01 -8.59 20.62
CA LEU A 114 16.91 -7.93 19.91
C LEU A 114 17.43 -7.00 18.80
N GLN A 115 18.54 -6.30 19.06
CA GLN A 115 19.17 -5.43 18.07
C GLN A 115 19.75 -6.22 16.90
N ALA A 116 20.42 -7.34 17.17
CA ALA A 116 20.95 -8.23 16.15
C ALA A 116 19.84 -8.77 15.25
N GLU A 117 18.72 -9.24 15.83
CA GLU A 117 17.57 -9.70 15.06
C GLU A 117 16.95 -8.54 14.24
N TRP A 118 16.81 -7.35 14.85
CA TRP A 118 16.28 -6.16 14.17
C TRP A 118 17.12 -5.74 12.96
N ALA A 119 18.45 -5.81 13.09
CA ALA A 119 19.40 -5.52 12.02
C ALA A 119 19.34 -6.59 10.92
N PHE A 120 19.28 -7.87 11.29
CA PHE A 120 19.12 -8.98 10.38
C PHE A 120 17.84 -8.85 9.56
N LEU A 121 16.69 -8.55 10.18
CA LEU A 121 15.45 -8.28 9.46
C LEU A 121 15.57 -7.09 8.50
N GLY A 122 16.33 -6.06 8.88
CA GLY A 122 16.68 -4.93 7.99
C GLY A 122 17.36 -5.41 6.70
N SER A 123 18.37 -6.28 6.83
CA SER A 123 19.06 -6.87 5.68
C SER A 123 18.13 -7.71 4.80
N ARG A 124 17.22 -8.49 5.41
CA ARG A 124 16.23 -9.31 4.68
C ARG A 124 15.21 -8.45 3.92
N ILE A 125 14.77 -7.33 4.50
CA ILE A 125 13.92 -6.35 3.81
C ILE A 125 14.64 -5.77 2.59
N LEU A 126 15.91 -5.41 2.72
CA LEU A 126 16.70 -4.89 1.61
C LEU A 126 16.87 -5.96 0.52
N GLN A 127 17.14 -7.21 0.89
CA GLN A 127 17.23 -8.34 -0.04
C GLN A 127 15.94 -8.52 -0.85
N GLN A 128 14.76 -8.52 -0.21
CA GLN A 128 13.50 -8.63 -0.93
C GLN A 128 13.20 -7.38 -1.76
N THR A 129 13.60 -6.20 -1.30
CA THR A 129 13.45 -4.94 -2.06
C THR A 129 14.26 -5.01 -3.36
N LYS A 130 15.54 -5.43 -3.31
CA LYS A 130 16.38 -5.61 -4.50
C LYS A 130 15.77 -6.60 -5.50
N ARG A 131 15.18 -7.71 -5.02
CA ARG A 131 14.47 -8.67 -5.90
C ARG A 131 13.27 -8.03 -6.61
N LEU A 132 12.46 -7.26 -5.90
CA LEU A 132 11.33 -6.52 -6.49
C LEU A 132 11.82 -5.48 -7.51
N GLU A 133 12.89 -4.76 -7.21
CA GLU A 133 13.48 -3.79 -8.14
C GLU A 133 13.99 -4.43 -9.43
N GLN A 134 14.71 -5.56 -9.31
CA GLN A 134 15.17 -6.32 -10.46
C GLN A 134 14.00 -6.86 -11.30
N SER A 135 12.95 -7.35 -10.66
CA SER A 135 11.75 -7.80 -11.38
C SER A 135 11.03 -6.65 -12.09
N ALA A 136 10.94 -5.48 -11.46
CA ALA A 136 10.30 -4.32 -12.05
C ALA A 136 11.01 -3.86 -13.33
N ARG A 137 12.36 -3.88 -13.34
CA ARG A 137 13.17 -3.50 -14.50
C ARG A 137 13.01 -4.45 -15.69
N LYS A 138 12.69 -5.72 -15.44
CA LYS A 138 12.49 -6.73 -16.48
C LYS A 138 11.06 -6.74 -17.05
N ASP A 139 10.12 -6.12 -16.35
CA ASP A 139 8.72 -6.10 -16.72
C ASP A 139 8.35 -4.79 -17.43
N LYS A 140 7.90 -4.89 -18.69
CA LYS A 140 7.52 -3.74 -19.51
C LYS A 140 6.35 -2.97 -18.91
N THR A 141 5.36 -3.66 -18.34
CA THR A 141 4.19 -3.02 -17.71
C THR A 141 4.58 -2.32 -16.42
N ALA A 142 5.43 -2.95 -15.59
CA ALA A 142 5.96 -2.31 -14.40
C ALA A 142 6.77 -1.05 -14.73
N SER A 143 7.58 -1.10 -15.80
CA SER A 143 8.35 0.06 -16.28
C SER A 143 7.45 1.23 -16.70
N ARG A 144 6.34 0.96 -17.41
CA ARG A 144 5.36 2.01 -17.76
C ARG A 144 4.65 2.56 -16.54
N LEU A 145 4.24 1.72 -15.60
CA LEU A 145 3.64 2.14 -14.33
C LEU A 145 4.57 3.06 -13.52
N MET A 146 5.87 2.78 -13.55
CA MET A 146 6.88 3.56 -12.83
C MET A 146 7.10 4.98 -13.38
N THR A 147 6.56 5.33 -14.55
CA THR A 147 6.63 6.72 -15.03
C THR A 147 5.63 7.64 -14.33
N VAL A 148 4.68 7.08 -13.58
CA VAL A 148 3.77 7.83 -12.72
C VAL A 148 4.49 8.19 -11.41
N ARG A 149 4.61 9.49 -11.10
CA ARG A 149 5.21 9.96 -9.84
C ARG A 149 4.53 9.32 -8.63
N GLY A 150 5.32 8.69 -7.77
CA GLY A 150 4.83 7.99 -6.59
C GLY A 150 4.47 6.53 -6.84
N ILE A 151 4.69 5.99 -8.05
CA ILE A 151 4.72 4.55 -8.32
C ILE A 151 6.18 4.14 -8.52
N GLY A 152 6.77 3.52 -7.49
CA GLY A 152 8.11 2.93 -7.58
C GLY A 152 8.07 1.42 -7.90
N PRO A 153 9.23 0.76 -7.96
CA PRO A 153 9.33 -0.68 -8.30
C PRO A 153 8.45 -1.58 -7.44
N ILE A 154 8.38 -1.32 -6.13
CA ILE A 154 7.56 -2.08 -5.18
C ILE A 154 6.06 -1.93 -5.50
N ILE A 155 5.63 -0.74 -5.89
CA ILE A 155 4.22 -0.46 -6.18
C ILE A 155 3.85 -1.08 -7.53
N ALA A 156 4.71 -0.89 -8.53
CA ALA A 156 4.52 -1.42 -9.87
C ALA A 156 4.45 -2.95 -9.88
N THR A 157 5.40 -3.63 -9.23
CA THR A 157 5.39 -5.10 -9.11
C THR A 157 4.18 -5.61 -8.33
N ALA A 158 3.74 -4.90 -7.28
CA ALA A 158 2.54 -5.27 -6.54
C ALA A 158 1.27 -5.17 -7.41
N LEU A 159 1.17 -4.14 -8.26
CA LEU A 159 0.06 -3.97 -9.21
C LEU A 159 0.07 -5.06 -10.28
N VAL A 160 1.23 -5.32 -10.90
CA VAL A 160 1.39 -6.37 -11.91
C VAL A 160 1.09 -7.75 -11.33
N ALA A 161 1.63 -8.07 -10.16
CA ALA A 161 1.43 -9.36 -9.49
C ALA A 161 -0.03 -9.61 -9.07
N LYS A 162 -0.89 -8.58 -9.06
CA LYS A 162 -2.31 -8.79 -8.85
C LYS A 162 -3.02 -9.38 -10.05
N GLN A 163 -2.44 -9.29 -11.26
CA GLN A 163 -3.04 -9.76 -12.51
C GLN A 163 -4.52 -9.37 -12.59
N VAL A 164 -4.77 -8.09 -12.33
CA VAL A 164 -6.12 -7.55 -12.41
C VAL A 164 -6.36 -7.20 -13.85
N GLU A 165 -7.30 -7.89 -14.49
CA GLU A 165 -7.82 -7.56 -15.83
C GLU A 165 -8.54 -6.21 -15.77
N PRO A 166 -7.97 -5.11 -16.28
CA PRO A 166 -8.58 -3.79 -16.08
C PRO A 166 -9.94 -3.64 -16.77
N GLN A 167 -10.18 -4.41 -17.84
CA GLN A 167 -11.40 -4.41 -18.64
C GLN A 167 -12.62 -4.88 -17.83
N ARG A 168 -12.43 -5.59 -16.71
CA ARG A 168 -13.53 -5.98 -15.80
C ARG A 168 -14.16 -4.80 -15.07
N PHE A 169 -13.51 -3.63 -15.08
CA PHE A 169 -14.03 -2.44 -14.43
C PHE A 169 -14.62 -1.52 -15.47
N PRO A 170 -15.85 -1.01 -15.27
CA PRO A 170 -16.49 -0.12 -16.23
C PRO A 170 -15.76 1.22 -16.35
N ASN A 171 -14.96 1.59 -15.34
CA ASN A 171 -14.12 2.79 -15.38
C ASN A 171 -13.01 2.74 -14.31
N ALA A 172 -12.05 3.65 -14.45
CA ALA A 172 -10.93 3.83 -13.53
C ALA A 172 -11.34 4.10 -12.07
N ARG A 173 -12.52 4.69 -11.81
CA ARG A 173 -13.00 4.96 -10.44
C ARG A 173 -13.36 3.65 -9.73
N GLN A 174 -13.99 2.71 -10.45
CA GLN A 174 -14.30 1.38 -9.91
C GLN A 174 -13.04 0.54 -9.67
N PHE A 175 -12.00 0.69 -10.51
CA PHE A 175 -10.70 0.08 -10.22
C PHE A 175 -10.08 0.65 -8.92
N ALA A 176 -10.11 1.97 -8.74
CA ALA A 176 -9.63 2.59 -7.50
C ALA A 176 -10.45 2.14 -6.27
N ALA A 177 -11.76 1.95 -6.43
CA ALA A 177 -12.64 1.41 -5.40
C ALA A 177 -12.28 -0.03 -5.02
N TYR A 178 -12.01 -0.87 -6.02
CA TYR A 178 -11.60 -2.27 -5.83
C TYR A 178 -10.28 -2.40 -5.05
N ILE A 179 -9.30 -1.55 -5.35
CA ILE A 179 -8.05 -1.49 -4.56
C ILE A 179 -8.29 -0.94 -3.15
N GLY A 180 -9.33 -0.12 -2.97
CA GLY A 180 -9.75 0.41 -1.68
C GLY A 180 -9.33 1.85 -1.41
N LEU A 181 -9.15 2.67 -2.45
CA LEU A 181 -8.80 4.10 -2.35
C LEU A 181 -10.01 5.02 -2.53
N VAL A 182 -11.17 4.62 -2.05
CA VAL A 182 -12.42 5.40 -2.07
C VAL A 182 -13.00 5.58 -0.66
N PRO A 183 -13.63 6.72 -0.37
CA PRO A 183 -14.40 6.88 0.86
C PRO A 183 -15.57 5.89 0.88
N ASP A 184 -16.00 5.53 2.09
CA ASP A 184 -17.27 4.85 2.30
C ASP A 184 -18.42 5.77 1.86
N GLN A 185 -19.52 5.20 1.42
CA GLN A 185 -20.65 5.97 0.90
C GLN A 185 -21.95 5.49 1.57
N HIS A 186 -22.60 6.41 2.30
CA HIS A 186 -23.94 6.23 2.82
C HIS A 186 -24.89 7.07 1.98
N SER A 187 -25.76 6.41 1.22
CA SER A 187 -26.77 7.07 0.39
C SER A 187 -28.15 6.66 0.86
N SER A 188 -29.04 7.62 1.08
CA SER A 188 -30.46 7.37 1.31
C SER A 188 -31.30 8.33 0.46
N GLY A 189 -32.25 7.78 -0.30
CA GLY A 189 -32.99 8.55 -1.31
C GLY A 189 -32.05 9.28 -2.28
N GLN A 190 -32.17 10.60 -2.37
CA GLN A 190 -31.34 11.46 -3.23
C GLN A 190 -30.09 12.04 -2.54
N LYS A 191 -29.87 11.76 -1.25
CA LYS A 191 -28.73 12.32 -0.49
C LYS A 191 -27.57 11.33 -0.47
N ILE A 192 -26.44 11.74 -1.05
CA ILE A 192 -25.16 10.99 -0.99
C ILE A 192 -24.28 11.62 0.10
N ARG A 193 -23.89 10.84 1.11
CA ARG A 193 -22.91 11.24 2.12
C ARG A 193 -21.68 10.35 2.02
N LEU A 194 -20.52 10.97 1.83
CA LEU A 194 -19.23 10.27 1.84
C LEU A 194 -18.66 10.25 3.26
N GLY A 195 -18.27 9.06 3.73
CA GLY A 195 -17.70 8.81 5.05
C GLY A 195 -16.17 8.68 5.04
N LYS A 196 -15.65 7.94 6.02
CA LYS A 196 -14.22 7.65 6.16
C LYS A 196 -13.72 6.75 5.02
N MET A 197 -12.40 6.67 4.81
CA MET A 197 -11.81 5.75 3.82
C MET A 197 -12.29 4.31 4.07
N SER A 198 -12.79 3.65 3.01
CA SER A 198 -13.22 2.26 3.10
C SER A 198 -12.07 1.34 3.52
N LYS A 199 -12.35 0.41 4.42
CA LYS A 199 -11.40 -0.66 4.79
C LYS A 199 -11.44 -1.84 3.82
N ARG A 200 -12.40 -1.86 2.88
CA ARG A 200 -12.56 -2.89 1.85
C ARG A 200 -11.51 -2.75 0.75
N GLY A 201 -11.12 -3.87 0.14
CA GLY A 201 -10.06 -3.92 -0.88
C GLY A 201 -8.70 -4.35 -0.31
N ASP A 202 -7.64 -4.14 -1.07
CA ASP A 202 -6.29 -4.58 -0.73
C ASP A 202 -5.57 -3.56 0.17
N GLY A 203 -5.51 -3.87 1.47
CA GLY A 203 -4.84 -3.00 2.45
C GLY A 203 -3.35 -2.77 2.17
N TYR A 204 -2.65 -3.74 1.57
CA TYR A 204 -1.23 -3.61 1.24
C TYR A 204 -1.01 -2.65 0.08
N LEU A 205 -1.75 -2.81 -1.02
CA LEU A 205 -1.68 -1.87 -2.15
C LEU A 205 -2.14 -0.47 -1.76
N ARG A 206 -3.21 -0.35 -0.97
CA ARG A 206 -3.67 0.94 -0.45
C ARG A 206 -2.56 1.66 0.32
N SER A 207 -1.90 0.96 1.25
CA SER A 207 -0.77 1.52 2.01
C SER A 207 0.37 1.92 1.07
N LEU A 208 0.79 1.04 0.16
CA LEU A 208 1.86 1.32 -0.80
C LEU A 208 1.59 2.57 -1.65
N MET A 209 0.38 2.71 -2.21
CA MET A 209 0.01 3.87 -3.02
C MET A 209 0.00 5.18 -2.22
N ILE A 210 -0.42 5.15 -0.96
CA ILE A 210 -0.40 6.31 -0.06
C ILE A 210 1.05 6.67 0.32
N GLU A 211 1.89 5.68 0.64
CA GLU A 211 3.32 5.90 0.94
C GLU A 211 4.08 6.47 -0.25
N GLY A 212 3.85 5.93 -1.46
CA GLY A 212 4.40 6.47 -2.69
C GLY A 212 3.97 7.92 -2.93
N SER A 213 2.73 8.26 -2.59
CA SER A 213 2.23 9.64 -2.66
C SER A 213 2.87 10.55 -1.60
N HIS A 214 3.11 10.05 -0.38
CA HIS A 214 3.85 10.78 0.65
C HIS A 214 5.28 11.11 0.21
N ALA A 215 5.95 10.17 -0.47
CA ALA A 215 7.28 10.41 -1.02
C ALA A 215 7.27 11.55 -2.04
N VAL A 216 6.27 11.61 -2.94
CA VAL A 216 6.10 12.72 -3.89
C VAL A 216 5.93 14.05 -3.15
N LEU A 217 5.01 14.11 -2.18
CA LEU A 217 4.75 15.33 -1.41
C LEU A 217 5.95 15.79 -0.56
N ARG A 218 6.93 14.92 -0.28
CA ARG A 218 8.16 15.27 0.46
C ARG A 218 9.21 15.91 -0.42
N MET A 219 9.17 15.61 -1.71
CA MET A 219 10.13 16.11 -2.70
C MET A 219 9.58 17.32 -3.47
N LEU A 220 8.42 17.87 -3.08
CA LEU A 220 7.89 19.09 -3.68
C LEU A 220 8.78 20.27 -3.34
N LYS A 221 9.25 20.98 -4.36
CA LYS A 221 10.02 22.22 -4.18
C LYS A 221 9.07 23.38 -3.82
N PRO A 222 9.36 24.19 -2.79
CA PRO A 222 8.50 25.31 -2.38
C PRO A 222 8.20 26.31 -3.50
N ASP A 223 9.16 26.52 -4.40
CA ASP A 223 9.17 27.46 -5.53
C ASP A 223 8.74 26.84 -6.87
N SER A 224 8.42 25.53 -6.92
CA SER A 224 7.97 24.90 -8.17
C SER A 224 6.67 25.51 -8.69
N GLU A 225 6.74 26.05 -9.91
CA GLU A 225 5.62 26.64 -10.68
C GLU A 225 4.91 25.65 -11.60
N GLU A 226 5.37 24.40 -11.66
CA GLU A 226 4.75 23.41 -12.53
C GLU A 226 3.29 23.15 -12.09
N ALA A 227 2.37 23.08 -13.06
CA ALA A 227 0.93 22.99 -12.80
C ALA A 227 0.53 21.86 -11.83
N ASP A 228 1.15 20.68 -11.96
CA ASP A 228 0.88 19.54 -11.08
C ASP A 228 1.38 19.78 -9.65
N ASP A 229 2.54 20.43 -9.46
CA ASP A 229 3.08 20.73 -8.14
C ASP A 229 2.22 21.77 -7.43
N ARG A 230 1.77 22.82 -8.15
CA ARG A 230 0.79 23.79 -7.63
C ARG A 230 -0.50 23.11 -7.20
N ARG A 231 -0.99 22.11 -7.94
CA ARG A 231 -2.16 21.30 -7.54
C ARG A 231 -1.90 20.53 -6.24
N LEU A 232 -0.76 19.86 -6.12
CA LEU A 232 -0.41 19.10 -4.92
C LEU A 232 -0.25 20.00 -3.69
N LYS A 233 0.39 21.17 -3.85
CA LYS A 233 0.47 22.21 -2.81
C LYS A 233 -0.91 22.68 -2.37
N ARG A 234 -1.82 22.98 -3.31
CA ARG A 234 -3.23 23.34 -2.99
C ARG A 234 -3.95 22.23 -2.23
N TRP A 235 -3.76 20.96 -2.58
CA TRP A 235 -4.35 19.85 -1.81
C TRP A 235 -3.78 19.75 -0.40
N MET A 236 -2.48 19.96 -0.22
CA MET A 236 -1.85 19.97 1.10
C MET A 236 -2.40 21.09 1.97
N GLN A 237 -2.58 22.30 1.42
CA GLN A 237 -3.16 23.43 2.14
C GLN A 237 -4.61 23.15 2.57
N ARG A 238 -5.45 22.59 1.69
CA ARG A 238 -6.89 22.38 1.99
C ARG A 238 -7.20 21.16 2.84
N HIS A 239 -6.40 20.10 2.75
CA HIS A 239 -6.75 18.78 3.32
C HIS A 239 -5.65 18.19 4.20
N GLY A 240 -4.59 18.95 4.45
CA GLY A 240 -3.38 18.45 5.09
C GLY A 240 -2.63 17.43 4.24
N ARG A 241 -1.45 17.06 4.72
CA ARG A 241 -0.51 16.18 4.01
C ARG A 241 -1.08 14.78 3.72
N LYS A 242 -1.79 14.20 4.69
CA LYS A 242 -2.44 12.89 4.55
C LYS A 242 -3.60 12.92 3.55
N GLY A 243 -4.44 13.95 3.59
CA GLY A 243 -5.53 14.12 2.63
C GLY A 243 -5.02 14.28 1.20
N ALA A 244 -3.96 15.08 1.02
CA ALA A 244 -3.30 15.25 -0.28
C ALA A 244 -2.69 13.94 -0.79
N ALA A 245 -2.02 13.16 0.07
CA ALA A 245 -1.43 11.87 -0.31
C ALA A 245 -2.51 10.87 -0.78
N ILE A 246 -3.64 10.80 -0.08
CA ILE A 246 -4.78 9.95 -0.47
C ILE A 246 -5.33 10.35 -1.84
N ARG A 247 -5.50 11.66 -2.10
CA ARG A 247 -6.00 12.16 -3.39
C ARG A 247 -5.03 11.84 -4.54
N LEU A 248 -3.73 12.03 -4.31
CA LEU A 248 -2.70 11.65 -5.28
C LEU A 248 -2.70 10.13 -5.54
N ALA A 249 -2.80 9.32 -4.48
CA ALA A 249 -2.87 7.87 -4.59
C ALA A 249 -4.07 7.42 -5.44
N ASN A 250 -5.25 8.01 -5.21
CA ASN A 250 -6.45 7.73 -6.01
C ASN A 250 -6.26 8.13 -7.49
N ARG A 251 -5.72 9.33 -7.75
CA ARG A 251 -5.39 9.76 -9.12
C ARG A 251 -4.41 8.80 -9.80
N ASN A 252 -3.36 8.39 -9.10
CA ASN A 252 -2.34 7.50 -9.63
C ASN A 252 -2.90 6.11 -9.96
N LEU A 253 -3.84 5.57 -9.16
CA LEU A 253 -4.53 4.33 -9.53
C LEU A 253 -5.37 4.48 -10.80
N ARG A 254 -5.98 5.64 -11.02
CA ARG A 254 -6.76 5.88 -12.24
C ARG A 254 -5.85 5.94 -13.46
N ILE A 255 -4.67 6.54 -13.34
CA ILE A 255 -3.64 6.52 -14.39
C ILE A 255 -3.13 5.09 -14.60
N ALA A 256 -2.81 4.37 -13.52
CA ALA A 256 -2.35 2.99 -13.59
C ALA A 256 -3.37 2.08 -14.30
N TRP A 257 -4.67 2.27 -14.07
CA TRP A 257 -5.72 1.53 -14.78
C TRP A 257 -5.67 1.73 -16.30
N VAL A 258 -5.36 2.94 -16.78
CA VAL A 258 -5.17 3.21 -18.21
C VAL A 258 -3.89 2.52 -18.72
N LEU A 259 -2.77 2.67 -18.01
CA LEU A 259 -1.48 2.07 -18.40
C LEU A 259 -1.45 0.54 -18.36
N LEU A 260 -2.35 -0.08 -17.59
CA LEU A 260 -2.55 -1.54 -17.59
C LEU A 260 -3.31 -2.02 -18.83
N GLN A 261 -4.00 -1.13 -19.55
CA GLN A 261 -4.78 -1.44 -20.75
C GLN A 261 -4.04 -1.09 -22.04
N SER A 262 -3.11 -0.13 -21.99
CA SER A 262 -2.36 0.30 -23.16
C SER A 262 -0.85 0.05 -23.01
N ASN A 263 -0.16 0.13 -24.14
CA ASN A 263 1.31 0.13 -24.18
C ASN A 263 1.90 1.55 -24.03
N ASP A 264 1.07 2.52 -23.65
CA ASP A 264 1.49 3.92 -23.51
C ASP A 264 2.29 4.15 -22.24
N VAL A 265 3.08 5.20 -22.28
CA VAL A 265 3.86 5.67 -21.14
C VAL A 265 3.19 6.93 -20.61
N TYR A 266 3.04 7.06 -19.29
CA TYR A 266 2.51 8.30 -18.73
C TYR A 266 3.51 9.43 -18.97
N ARG A 267 3.11 10.41 -19.79
CA ARG A 267 3.80 11.68 -19.99
C ARG A 267 3.02 12.76 -19.26
N ARG A 268 3.72 13.58 -18.50
CA ARG A 268 3.11 14.74 -17.86
C ARG A 268 2.90 15.80 -18.93
N ASP A 269 1.66 16.08 -19.26
CA ASP A 269 1.32 17.27 -20.03
C ASP A 269 1.18 18.46 -19.07
N PRO A 270 2.01 19.52 -19.19
CA PRO A 270 1.89 20.74 -18.39
C PRO A 270 0.61 21.53 -18.70
N GLN A 271 0.00 21.35 -19.88
CA GLN A 271 -1.05 22.21 -20.45
C GLN A 271 -2.44 21.57 -20.52
N ALA A 272 -2.59 20.26 -20.32
CA ALA A 272 -3.85 19.49 -20.45
C ALA A 272 -5.04 19.91 -19.54
N ARG A 273 -5.01 21.05 -18.86
CA ARG A 273 -6.17 21.65 -18.20
C ARG A 273 -6.51 23.07 -18.64
N GLN A 274 -5.65 23.78 -19.36
CA GLN A 274 -6.05 25.10 -19.87
C GLN A 274 -7.22 24.99 -20.86
N GLU A 275 -7.30 23.89 -21.63
CA GLU A 275 -8.41 23.66 -22.55
C GLU A 275 -9.71 23.20 -21.85
N ALA A 276 -9.62 22.45 -20.75
CA ALA A 276 -10.78 21.90 -20.04
C ALA A 276 -11.44 22.89 -19.06
N GLU A 277 -10.79 24.01 -18.73
CA GLU A 277 -11.38 25.12 -17.94
C GLU A 277 -11.85 26.28 -18.86
N MET A 278 -11.58 26.23 -20.17
CA MET A 278 -12.07 27.20 -21.17
C MET A 278 -13.29 26.72 -21.97
N THR A 279 -13.73 25.49 -21.73
CA THR A 279 -14.96 24.92 -22.31
C THR A 279 -15.89 24.47 -21.16
N GLU A 280 -16.41 25.45 -20.42
CA GLU A 280 -17.68 25.35 -19.69
C GLU A 280 -18.68 26.33 -20.30
#